data_AF-A0A9D4R529-F1
#
_entry.id   AF-A0A9D4R529-F1
#
_cell.length_a   1.000
_cell.length_b   1.000
_cell.length_c   1.000
_cell.angle_alpha   90.00
_cell.angle_beta   90.00
_cell.angle_gamma   90.00
#
_symmetry.space_group_name_H-M   'P 1'
#
loop_
_entity.id
_entity.type
_entity.pdbx_description
1 polymer ?
#
loop_
_entity_poly.entity_id
_entity_poly.type
_entity_poly.pdbx_seq_one_letter_code
_entity_poly.pdbx_strand_id
1 'polypeptide(L)'
;MGSTLMSTRVSELERQRDKLYEEVTYLQSQSLRNNLIFTNIPEDNLTGNESAEVSEQKLRDHLKSALKLSTENVDAIRFDRVHRSPGHPITGKTKNIVAKFTIYEN
;
A
#
# COMPACT_ATOMS: atom_id res chain seq x y z
N MET A 1 15.74 3.41 48.04
CA MET A 1 16.44 2.64 46.99
C MET A 1 15.49 2.01 45.95
N GLY A 2 14.29 1.53 46.29
CA GLY A 2 13.37 0.92 45.31
C GLY A 2 12.77 1.89 44.26
N SER A 3 12.49 3.14 44.62
CA SER A 3 11.90 4.15 43.70
C SER A 3 12.85 4.54 42.55
N THR A 4 14.14 4.69 42.82
CA THR A 4 15.15 5.03 41.80
C THR A 4 15.34 3.89 40.80
N LEU A 5 15.39 2.64 41.26
CA LEU A 5 15.45 1.45 40.39
C LEU A 5 14.23 1.33 39.48
N MET A 6 13.03 1.69 39.99
CA MET A 6 11.82 1.72 39.18
C MET A 6 11.85 2.83 38.13
N SER A 7 12.31 4.03 38.49
CA SER A 7 12.46 5.14 37.53
C SER A 7 13.46 4.82 36.41
N THR A 8 14.59 4.17 36.73
CA THR A 8 15.55 3.70 35.72
C THR A 8 14.93 2.68 34.79
N ARG A 9 14.23 1.66 35.33
CA ARG A 9 13.55 0.65 34.50
C ARG A 9 12.47 1.25 33.61
N VAL A 10 11.69 2.21 34.10
CA VAL A 10 10.68 2.90 33.28
C VAL A 10 11.35 3.65 32.13
N SER A 11 12.43 4.38 32.40
CA SER A 11 13.18 5.12 31.37
C SER A 11 13.79 4.19 30.31
N GLU A 12 14.30 3.03 30.72
CA GLU A 12 14.81 2.01 29.80
C GLU A 12 13.71 1.42 28.91
N LEU A 13 12.53 1.15 29.49
CA LEU A 13 11.37 0.65 28.75
C LEU A 13 10.83 1.69 27.75
N GLU A 14 10.78 2.97 28.12
CA GLU A 14 10.41 4.05 27.21
C GLU A 14 11.38 4.14 26.04
N ARG A 15 12.69 4.04 26.29
CA ARG A 15 13.70 4.03 25.23
C ARG A 15 13.56 2.83 24.30
N GLN A 16 13.28 1.64 24.85
CA GLN A 16 13.05 0.44 24.04
C GLN A 16 11.77 0.56 23.21
N ARG A 17 10.70 1.09 23.80
CA ARG A 17 9.44 1.37 23.11
C ARG A 17 9.67 2.31 21.92
N ASP A 18 10.40 3.40 22.12
CA ASP A 18 10.65 4.39 21.07
C ASP A 18 11.49 3.81 19.95
N LYS A 19 12.51 3.02 20.29
CA LYS A 19 13.31 2.28 19.31
C LYS A 19 12.45 1.31 18.50
N LEU A 20 11.55 0.57 19.14
CA LEU A 20 10.65 -0.35 18.45
C LEU A 20 9.68 0.39 17.53
N TYR A 21 9.15 1.55 17.95
CA TYR A 21 8.30 2.36 17.08
C TYR A 21 9.04 2.86 15.85
N GLU A 22 10.29 3.31 16.01
CA GLU A 22 11.13 3.74 14.90
C GLU A 22 11.40 2.59 13.93
N GLU A 23 11.81 1.42 14.44
CA GLU A 23 12.05 0.23 13.62
C GLU A 23 10.78 -0.22 12.86
N VAL A 24 9.62 -0.24 13.52
CA VAL A 24 8.34 -0.57 12.88
C VAL A 24 7.99 0.44 11.79
N THR A 25 8.13 1.73 12.07
CA THR A 25 7.85 2.81 11.11
C THR A 25 8.77 2.71 9.90
N TYR A 26 10.05 2.43 10.12
CA TYR A 26 11.04 2.22 9.07
C TYR A 26 10.65 1.03 8.18
N LEU A 27 10.34 -0.13 8.76
CA LEU A 27 9.96 -1.33 8.01
C LEU A 27 8.67 -1.14 7.21
N GLN A 28 7.67 -0.46 7.80
CA GLN A 28 6.43 -0.13 7.09
C GLN A 28 6.70 0.80 5.90
N SER A 29 7.49 1.86 6.11
CA SER A 29 7.86 2.79 5.05
C SER A 29 8.60 2.09 3.91
N GLN A 30 9.54 1.19 4.24
CA GLN A 30 10.25 0.39 3.24
C GLN A 30 9.31 -0.54 2.47
N SER A 31 8.34 -1.17 3.14
CA SER A 31 7.37 -2.07 2.50
C SER A 31 6.38 -1.35 1.59
N LEU A 32 6.00 -0.11 1.95
CA LEU A 32 5.03 0.72 1.24
C LEU A 32 5.66 1.62 0.16
N ARG A 33 6.99 1.77 0.16
CA ARG A 33 7.73 2.71 -0.72
C ARG A 33 7.34 2.62 -2.19
N ASN A 34 7.07 1.41 -2.68
CA ASN A 34 6.77 1.16 -4.09
C ASN A 34 5.27 0.97 -4.35
N ASN A 35 4.42 1.34 -3.39
CA ASN A 35 2.98 1.30 -3.57
C ASN A 35 2.53 2.65 -4.12
N LEU A 36 1.85 2.63 -5.26
CA LEU A 36 1.08 3.78 -5.72
C LEU A 36 -0.41 3.54 -5.49
N ILE A 37 -1.11 4.61 -5.15
CA ILE A 37 -2.54 4.61 -4.88
C ILE A 37 -3.22 5.33 -6.05
N PHE A 38 -4.13 4.61 -6.71
CA PHE A 38 -4.95 5.14 -7.80
C PHE A 38 -6.38 5.28 -7.32
N THR A 39 -6.93 6.48 -7.48
CA THR A 39 -8.27 6.85 -7.01
C THR A 39 -9.22 6.99 -8.19
N ASN A 40 -10.54 6.87 -7.94
CA ASN A 40 -11.59 7.13 -8.94
C ASN A 40 -11.56 6.22 -10.19
N ILE A 41 -11.02 5.00 -10.07
CA ILE A 41 -11.14 3.97 -11.11
C ILE A 41 -12.41 3.15 -10.83
N PRO A 42 -13.42 3.12 -11.72
CA PRO A 42 -14.68 2.44 -11.44
C PRO A 42 -14.53 0.98 -11.01
N GLU A 43 -15.33 0.56 -10.03
CA GLU A 43 -15.44 -0.84 -9.59
C GLU A 43 -16.44 -1.62 -10.43
N ASP A 44 -16.29 -2.95 -10.46
CA ASP A 44 -17.37 -3.80 -10.99
C ASP A 44 -18.49 -3.89 -9.95
N ASN A 45 -19.61 -3.27 -10.29
CA ASN A 45 -20.75 -3.03 -9.39
C ASN A 45 -21.48 -4.30 -8.90
N LEU A 46 -21.06 -5.50 -9.31
CA LEU A 46 -21.84 -6.72 -9.14
C LEU A 46 -21.53 -7.50 -7.85
N THR A 47 -20.31 -7.42 -7.30
CA THR A 47 -19.92 -8.29 -6.17
C THR A 47 -19.26 -7.56 -5.01
N GLY A 48 -18.95 -6.26 -5.15
CA GLY A 48 -18.26 -5.47 -4.13
C GLY A 48 -16.81 -5.90 -3.85
N ASN A 49 -16.36 -7.02 -4.41
CA ASN A 49 -15.02 -7.57 -4.33
C ASN A 49 -14.56 -7.97 -5.73
N GLU A 50 -13.91 -7.02 -6.38
CA GLU A 50 -13.20 -7.20 -7.64
C GLU A 50 -11.94 -8.05 -7.41
N SER A 51 -11.65 -8.99 -8.32
CA SER A 51 -10.44 -9.81 -8.21
C SER A 51 -9.19 -8.96 -8.46
N ALA A 52 -8.02 -9.50 -8.09
CA ALA A 52 -6.74 -8.84 -8.32
C ALA A 52 -6.48 -8.62 -9.82
N GLU A 53 -6.82 -9.61 -10.65
CA GLU A 53 -6.63 -9.61 -12.10
C GLU A 53 -7.50 -8.53 -12.76
N VAL A 54 -8.77 -8.42 -12.35
CA VAL A 54 -9.67 -7.37 -12.86
C VAL A 54 -9.19 -5.98 -12.44
N SER A 55 -8.75 -5.85 -11.18
CA SER A 55 -8.20 -4.58 -10.66
C SER A 55 -6.94 -4.16 -11.42
N GLU A 56 -6.05 -5.12 -11.71
CA GLU A 56 -4.86 -4.88 -12.52
C GLU A 56 -5.22 -4.46 -13.94
N GLN A 57 -6.15 -5.16 -14.60
CA GLN A 57 -6.56 -4.83 -15.95
C GLN A 57 -7.14 -3.41 -16.04
N LYS A 58 -8.04 -3.04 -15.12
CA LYS A 58 -8.58 -1.68 -15.06
C LYS A 58 -7.52 -0.63 -14.81
N LEU A 59 -6.52 -0.94 -13.98
CA LEU A 59 -5.38 -0.06 -13.77
C LEU A 59 -4.58 0.10 -15.07
N ARG A 60 -4.26 -0.97 -15.78
CA ARG A 60 -3.54 -0.92 -17.07
C ARG A 60 -4.32 -0.09 -18.10
N ASP A 61 -5.63 -0.26 -18.18
CA ASP A 61 -6.48 0.52 -19.08
C ASP A 61 -6.52 2.00 -18.69
N HIS A 62 -6.55 2.29 -17.38
CA HIS A 62 -6.44 3.65 -16.87
C HIS A 62 -5.09 4.30 -17.22
N LEU A 63 -3.98 3.57 -17.08
CA LEU A 63 -2.64 4.05 -17.47
C LEU A 63 -2.56 4.37 -18.98
N LYS A 64 -3.17 3.54 -19.83
CA LYS A 64 -3.23 3.77 -21.29
C LYS A 64 -4.10 4.98 -21.64
N SER A 65 -5.28 5.09 -21.03
CA SER A 65 -6.27 6.11 -21.38
C SER A 65 -6.01 7.47 -20.74
N ALA A 66 -5.84 7.52 -19.41
CA ALA A 66 -5.72 8.76 -18.65
C ALA A 66 -4.30 9.34 -18.72
N LEU A 67 -3.27 8.48 -18.62
CA LEU A 67 -1.87 8.92 -18.65
C LEU A 67 -1.25 8.87 -20.06
N LYS A 68 -1.99 8.38 -21.06
CA LYS A 68 -1.55 8.27 -22.47
C LYS A 68 -0.22 7.53 -22.63
N LEU A 69 0.04 6.55 -21.76
CA LEU A 69 1.20 5.68 -21.90
C LEU A 69 0.99 4.72 -23.07
N SER A 70 2.07 4.44 -23.82
CA SER A 70 2.01 3.46 -24.90
C SER A 70 1.66 2.07 -24.35
N THR A 71 1.00 1.27 -25.17
CA THR A 71 0.68 -0.13 -24.84
C THR A 71 1.93 -0.91 -24.43
N GLU A 72 3.02 -0.74 -25.17
CA GLU A 72 4.31 -1.38 -24.89
C GLU A 72 4.86 -1.03 -23.49
N ASN A 73 4.81 0.26 -23.13
CA ASN A 73 5.29 0.70 -21.82
C ASN A 73 4.41 0.15 -20.68
N VAL A 74 3.09 0.14 -20.86
CA VAL A 74 2.18 -0.38 -19.83
C VAL A 74 2.36 -1.89 -19.69
N ASP A 75 2.47 -2.63 -20.79
CA ASP A 75 2.61 -4.09 -20.76
C ASP A 75 3.97 -4.52 -20.18
N ALA A 76 5.00 -3.66 -20.28
CA ALA A 76 6.29 -3.87 -19.61
C ALA A 76 6.25 -3.66 -18.07
N ILE A 77 5.22 -3.00 -17.53
CA ILE A 77 5.08 -2.79 -16.09
C ILE A 77 4.83 -4.13 -15.38
N ARG A 78 5.67 -4.40 -14.37
CA ARG A 78 5.53 -5.54 -13.47
C ARG A 78 4.99 -5.09 -12.12
N PHE A 79 3.84 -5.63 -11.76
CA PHE A 79 3.24 -5.46 -10.44
C PHE A 79 3.57 -6.68 -9.58
N ASP A 80 3.96 -6.44 -8.34
CA ASP A 80 4.07 -7.47 -7.30
C ASP A 80 2.68 -7.83 -6.75
N ARG A 81 1.83 -6.80 -6.56
CA ARG A 81 0.45 -6.99 -6.09
C ARG A 81 -0.44 -5.82 -6.48
N VAL A 82 -1.65 -6.11 -6.96
CA VAL A 82 -2.70 -5.11 -7.21
C VAL A 82 -3.98 -5.53 -6.51
N HIS A 83 -4.61 -4.60 -5.78
CA HIS A 83 -5.88 -4.87 -5.10
C HIS A 83 -6.65 -3.58 -4.79
N ARG A 84 -7.95 -3.71 -4.55
CA ARG A 84 -8.79 -2.63 -4.03
C ARG A 84 -8.59 -2.47 -2.53
N SER A 85 -8.53 -1.22 -2.07
CA SER A 85 -8.43 -0.85 -0.66
C SER A 85 -9.49 0.21 -0.30
N PRO A 86 -10.16 0.07 0.86
CA PRO A 86 -10.04 -1.03 1.83
C PRO A 86 -10.72 -2.32 1.35
N GLY A 87 -10.38 -3.46 1.96
CA GLY A 87 -10.94 -4.77 1.56
C GLY A 87 -12.44 -4.96 1.83
N HIS A 88 -13.07 -4.03 2.56
CA HIS A 88 -14.51 -4.01 2.80
C HIS A 88 -15.22 -3.00 1.88
N PRO A 89 -16.48 -3.25 1.49
CA PRO A 89 -17.25 -2.29 0.70
C PRO A 89 -17.38 -0.93 1.40
N ILE A 90 -17.30 0.15 0.62
CA ILE A 90 -17.61 1.51 1.11
C ILE A 90 -18.89 1.98 0.41
N THR A 91 -19.87 2.42 1.20
CA THR A 91 -21.12 2.96 0.65
C THR A 91 -20.87 4.29 -0.06
N GLY A 92 -21.31 4.39 -1.32
CA GLY A 92 -21.31 5.64 -2.08
C GLY A 92 -19.92 6.16 -2.50
N LYS A 93 -18.86 5.34 -2.37
CA LYS A 93 -17.52 5.69 -2.83
C LYS A 93 -16.86 4.53 -3.54
N THR A 94 -16.06 4.86 -4.54
CA THR A 94 -15.19 3.92 -5.23
C THR A 94 -13.91 3.70 -4.42
N LYS A 95 -13.56 2.44 -4.19
CA LYS A 95 -12.32 2.00 -3.54
C LYS A 95 -11.11 2.34 -4.40
N ASN A 96 -10.03 2.70 -3.72
CA ASN A 96 -8.76 2.96 -4.37
C ASN A 96 -8.13 1.65 -4.83
N ILE A 97 -7.35 1.68 -5.90
CA ILE A 97 -6.44 0.59 -6.26
C ILE A 97 -5.09 0.90 -5.62
N VAL A 98 -4.57 -0.07 -4.87
CA VAL A 98 -3.18 -0.05 -4.39
C VAL A 98 -2.39 -1.01 -5.26
N ALA A 99 -1.43 -0.49 -6.00
CA ALA A 99 -0.54 -1.27 -6.85
C ALA A 99 0.89 -1.18 -6.32
N LYS A 100 1.47 -2.33 -6.01
CA LYS A 100 2.87 -2.47 -5.60
C LYS A 100 3.71 -2.78 -6.83
N PHE A 101 4.63 -1.89 -7.15
CA PHE A 101 5.53 -2.05 -8.28
C PHE A 101 6.73 -2.89 -7.88
N THR A 102 7.12 -3.81 -8.76
CA THR A 102 8.40 -4.49 -8.63
C THR A 102 9.49 -3.50 -9.03
N ILE A 103 10.47 -3.25 -8.17
CA ILE A 103 11.67 -2.54 -8.59
C ILE A 103 12.50 -3.55 -9.38
N TYR A 104 12.59 -3.37 -10.68
CA TYR A 104 13.75 -3.87 -11.41
C TYR A 104 14.78 -2.74 -11.41
N GLU A 105 15.84 -2.89 -10.63
CA GLU A 105 17.12 -2.27 -10.98
C GLU A 105 17.87 -3.29 -11.83
N ASN A 106 18.05 -2.96 -13.11
CA ASN A 106 18.92 -3.57 -14.14
C ASN A 106 19.17 -5.08 -14.09
#